data_AF-A0A1B6H2J3-F1
#
_entry.id   AF-A0A1B6H2J3-F1
#
_cell.length_a   1.000
_cell.length_b   1.000
_cell.length_c   1.000
_cell.angle_alpha   90.00
_cell.angle_beta   90.00
_cell.angle_gamma   90.00
#
_symmetry.space_group_name_H-M   'P 1'
#
loop_
_entity.id
_entity.type
_entity.pdbx_description
1 polymer ?
#
loop_
_entity_poly.entity_id
_entity_poly.type
_entity_poly.pdbx_seq_one_letter_code
_entity_poly.pdbx_strand_id
1 'polypeptide(L)'
;LRTSPIMSNNSDLGSFSAEVQHDLQQAIKDPNEMSARSLMTLAKLIVERATSDRRYAEPAAKICINVIEKEKKETFLESLLNTCQLSYQERDKVLRSTATGSRYRQYMTFLNEMYVQLKRSQLQLKTQYDGVPPQLLLLTLLSKCFIDCLQAKPLCKIEIEAIFFILTSIGKDLEHDLPKAMSQIFFNIRDVFMTPVSAGPIKSTLLQLIELRASKWQMPASAVMYYYPGAR
;
A
#
# COMPACT_ATOMS: atom_id res chain seq x y z
N LEU A 1 -8.59 -35.34 31.87
CA LEU A 1 -8.07 -34.05 32.36
C LEU A 1 -7.93 -33.10 31.17
N ARG A 2 -8.78 -32.07 31.16
CA ARG A 2 -8.84 -30.87 30.31
C ARG A 2 -8.26 -30.91 28.89
N THR A 3 -9.19 -31.01 27.95
CA THR A 3 -9.20 -30.28 26.68
C THR A 3 -8.82 -28.81 26.87
N SER A 4 -7.76 -28.36 26.21
CA SER A 4 -7.56 -26.94 25.89
C SER A 4 -7.98 -26.76 24.43
N PRO A 5 -8.99 -25.93 24.12
CA PRO A 5 -9.34 -25.65 22.74
C PRO A 5 -8.24 -24.77 22.15
N ILE A 6 -7.71 -25.19 21.00
CA ILE A 6 -6.92 -24.34 20.12
C ILE A 6 -7.85 -23.20 19.71
N MET A 7 -7.72 -22.04 20.36
CA MET A 7 -8.34 -20.82 19.90
C MET A 7 -7.73 -20.52 18.53
N SER A 8 -8.52 -20.69 17.49
CA SER A 8 -8.18 -20.33 16.12
C SER A 8 -7.76 -18.85 16.10
N ASN A 9 -6.49 -18.58 15.82
CA ASN A 9 -5.95 -17.24 15.57
C ASN A 9 -6.64 -16.66 14.34
N ASN A 10 -7.80 -16.03 14.50
CA ASN A 10 -8.60 -15.51 13.39
C ASN A 10 -8.24 -14.07 13.00
N SER A 11 -6.97 -13.69 13.17
CA SER A 11 -6.41 -12.50 12.53
C SER A 11 -4.98 -12.80 12.09
N ASP A 12 -4.77 -12.89 10.77
CA ASP A 12 -3.45 -13.00 10.12
C ASP A 12 -2.55 -11.77 10.40
N LEU A 13 -3.06 -10.79 11.17
CA LEU A 13 -2.38 -9.62 11.70
C LEU A 13 -1.50 -9.89 12.92
N GLY A 14 -1.43 -11.14 13.40
CA GLY A 14 -0.66 -11.52 14.58
C GLY A 14 -1.33 -11.08 15.89
N SER A 15 -0.59 -11.13 16.99
CA SER A 15 -1.17 -10.88 18.32
C SER A 15 -1.45 -9.38 18.54
N PHE A 16 -2.70 -9.06 18.86
CA PHE A 16 -3.08 -7.79 19.48
C PHE A 16 -3.42 -8.06 20.96
N SER A 17 -3.62 -7.01 21.76
CA SER A 17 -4.20 -7.17 23.10
C SER A 17 -5.59 -7.82 23.00
N ALA A 18 -6.05 -8.47 24.07
CA ALA A 18 -7.36 -9.12 24.09
C ALA A 18 -8.50 -8.14 23.75
N GLU A 19 -8.39 -6.90 24.24
CA GLU A 19 -9.34 -5.81 23.94
C GLU A 19 -9.39 -5.49 22.45
N VAL A 20 -8.24 -5.34 21.80
CA VAL A 20 -8.17 -5.02 20.37
C VAL A 20 -8.60 -6.21 19.51
N GLN A 21 -8.32 -7.45 19.93
CA GLN A 21 -8.83 -8.64 19.25
C GLN A 21 -10.36 -8.72 19.33
N HIS A 22 -10.94 -8.38 20.49
CA HIS A 22 -12.38 -8.31 20.65
C HIS A 22 -12.99 -7.22 19.74
N ASP A 23 -12.41 -6.01 19.74
CA ASP A 23 -12.87 -4.92 18.88
C ASP A 23 -12.74 -5.28 17.39
N LEU A 24 -11.66 -5.94 16.99
CA LEU A 24 -11.44 -6.41 15.62
C LEU A 24 -12.52 -7.43 15.21
N GLN A 25 -12.80 -8.42 16.08
CA GLN A 25 -13.83 -9.42 15.82
C GLN A 25 -15.23 -8.79 15.74
N GLN A 26 -15.53 -7.84 16.61
CA GLN A 26 -16.79 -7.11 16.59
C GLN A 26 -16.92 -6.27 15.32
N ALA A 27 -15.86 -5.58 14.88
CA ALA A 27 -15.88 -4.78 13.65
C ALA A 27 -16.09 -5.64 12.41
N ILE A 28 -15.47 -6.83 12.37
CA ILE A 28 -15.69 -7.80 11.28
C ILE A 28 -17.12 -8.35 11.33
N LYS A 29 -17.69 -8.56 12.51
CA LYS A 29 -19.06 -9.09 12.65
C LYS A 29 -20.10 -8.04 12.26
N ASP A 30 -20.13 -6.92 12.97
CA ASP A 30 -21.00 -5.78 12.70
C ASP A 30 -20.36 -4.47 13.23
N PRO A 31 -19.77 -3.63 12.35
CA PRO A 31 -19.17 -2.38 12.76
C PRO A 31 -20.21 -1.34 13.21
N ASN A 32 -21.49 -1.50 12.87
CA ASN A 32 -22.54 -0.54 13.22
C ASN A 32 -22.98 -0.64 14.69
N GLU A 33 -22.62 -1.72 15.39
CA GLU A 33 -22.83 -1.87 16.85
C GLU A 33 -21.69 -1.24 17.67
N MET A 34 -20.60 -0.82 17.02
CA MET A 34 -19.45 -0.24 17.70
C MET A 34 -19.58 1.28 17.86
N SER A 35 -18.91 1.82 18.88
CA SER A 35 -18.78 3.27 19.01
C SER A 35 -17.88 3.83 17.90
N ALA A 36 -18.15 5.05 17.46
CA ALA A 36 -17.30 5.76 16.49
C ALA A 36 -15.83 5.82 16.96
N ARG A 37 -15.61 6.06 18.26
CA ARG A 37 -14.27 6.10 18.86
C ARG A 37 -13.55 4.75 18.74
N SER A 38 -14.26 3.63 18.94
CA SER A 38 -13.69 2.29 18.79
C SER A 38 -13.29 2.01 17.33
N LEU A 39 -14.15 2.34 16.37
CA LEU A 39 -13.85 2.20 14.94
C LEU A 39 -12.64 3.05 14.51
N MET A 40 -12.59 4.31 14.95
CA MET A 40 -11.46 5.20 14.66
C MET A 40 -10.15 4.66 15.24
N THR A 41 -10.18 4.19 16.49
CA THR A 41 -9.01 3.62 17.17
C THR A 41 -8.55 2.34 16.47
N LEU A 42 -9.49 1.48 16.08
CA LEU A 42 -9.21 0.24 15.38
C LEU A 42 -8.57 0.50 14.00
N ALA A 43 -9.09 1.46 13.23
CA ALA A 43 -8.49 1.87 11.96
C ALA A 43 -7.02 2.27 12.13
N LYS A 44 -6.73 3.08 13.16
CA LYS A 44 -5.35 3.48 13.49
C LYS A 44 -4.45 2.27 13.80
N LEU A 45 -4.90 1.38 14.67
CA LEU A 45 -4.13 0.20 15.09
C LEU A 45 -3.88 -0.77 13.92
N ILE A 46 -4.83 -0.91 12.99
CA ILE A 46 -4.67 -1.72 11.79
C ILE A 46 -3.57 -1.13 10.89
N VAL A 47 -3.56 0.19 10.64
CA VAL A 47 -2.50 0.84 9.85
C VAL A 47 -1.13 0.69 10.53
N GLU A 48 -1.06 0.89 11.85
CA GLU A 48 0.18 0.70 12.61
C GLU A 48 0.72 -0.74 12.48
N ARG A 49 -0.16 -1.74 12.54
CA ARG A 49 0.21 -3.14 12.34
C ARG A 49 0.59 -3.45 10.90
N ALA A 50 -0.17 -2.95 9.93
CA ALA A 50 0.09 -3.17 8.51
C ALA A 50 1.44 -2.57 8.07
N THR A 51 1.87 -1.50 8.74
CA THR A 51 3.15 -0.85 8.48
C THR A 51 4.32 -1.43 9.27
N SER A 52 4.08 -2.27 10.29
CA SER A 52 5.18 -2.82 11.09
C SER A 52 5.94 -3.94 10.38
N ASP A 53 5.26 -4.73 9.55
CA ASP A 53 5.86 -5.81 8.76
C ASP A 53 5.08 -6.00 7.45
N ARG A 54 5.81 -6.28 6.36
CA ARG A 54 5.23 -6.48 5.03
C ARG A 54 4.16 -7.57 5.01
N ARG A 55 4.32 -8.62 5.82
CA ARG A 55 3.37 -9.76 5.87
C ARG A 55 1.95 -9.36 6.29
N TYR A 56 1.79 -8.22 6.96
CA TYR A 56 0.49 -7.78 7.49
C TYR A 56 -0.29 -6.89 6.52
N ALA A 57 0.34 -6.40 5.44
CA ALA A 57 -0.30 -5.45 4.52
C ALA A 57 -1.56 -6.01 3.86
N GLU A 58 -1.47 -7.19 3.24
CA GLU A 58 -2.61 -7.81 2.55
C GLU A 58 -3.73 -8.24 3.53
N PRO A 59 -3.45 -8.95 4.64
CA PRO A 59 -4.48 -9.26 5.62
C PRO A 59 -5.18 -8.03 6.19
N ALA A 60 -4.42 -6.96 6.48
CA ALA A 60 -4.98 -5.70 6.98
C ALA A 60 -5.96 -5.12 5.97
N ALA A 61 -5.58 -5.09 4.69
CA ALA A 61 -6.44 -4.55 3.65
C ALA A 61 -7.74 -5.34 3.48
N LYS A 62 -7.67 -6.68 3.54
CA LYS A 62 -8.85 -7.55 3.51
C LYS A 62 -9.80 -7.30 4.68
N ILE A 63 -9.26 -7.14 5.89
CA ILE A 63 -10.07 -6.80 7.08
C ILE A 63 -10.69 -5.42 6.91
N CYS A 64 -9.93 -4.41 6.47
CA CYS A 64 -10.46 -3.09 6.21
C CYS A 64 -11.65 -3.13 5.24
N ILE A 65 -11.54 -3.84 4.11
CA ILE A 65 -12.65 -3.99 3.17
C ILE A 65 -13.87 -4.66 3.82
N ASN A 66 -13.69 -5.74 4.57
CA ASN A 66 -14.80 -6.42 5.23
C ASN A 66 -15.59 -5.50 6.17
N VAL A 67 -14.87 -4.65 6.90
CA VAL A 67 -15.47 -3.64 7.78
C VAL A 67 -16.18 -2.56 6.96
N ILE A 68 -15.52 -2.01 5.93
CA ILE A 68 -16.07 -0.94 5.09
C ILE A 68 -17.35 -1.40 4.37
N GLU A 69 -17.40 -2.64 3.87
CA GLU A 69 -18.58 -3.19 3.19
C GLU A 69 -19.82 -3.29 4.07
N LYS A 70 -19.63 -3.45 5.39
CA LYS A 70 -20.72 -3.58 6.37
C LYS A 70 -21.07 -2.26 7.04
N GLU A 71 -20.20 -1.26 6.96
CA GLU A 71 -20.37 0.02 7.62
C GLU A 71 -21.39 0.91 6.90
N LYS A 72 -22.27 1.57 7.66
CA LYS A 72 -23.27 2.52 7.11
C LYS A 72 -22.86 3.99 7.21
N LYS A 73 -22.03 4.34 8.19
CA LYS A 73 -21.68 5.74 8.55
C LYS A 73 -20.29 6.17 8.05
N GLU A 74 -19.57 5.29 7.37
CA GLU A 74 -18.22 5.52 6.82
C GLU A 74 -17.16 6.00 7.84
N THR A 75 -17.40 5.85 9.14
CA THR A 75 -16.52 6.33 10.21
C THR A 75 -15.17 5.61 10.19
N PHE A 76 -15.17 4.29 9.97
CA PHE A 76 -13.96 3.49 9.83
C PHE A 76 -13.24 3.85 8.53
N LEU A 77 -13.95 3.96 7.40
CA LEU A 77 -13.36 4.35 6.12
C LEU A 77 -12.66 5.72 6.20
N GLU A 78 -13.36 6.73 6.70
CA GLU A 78 -12.80 8.07 6.92
C GLU A 78 -11.58 8.03 7.82
N SER A 79 -11.68 7.34 8.97
CA SER A 79 -10.57 7.23 9.91
C SER A 79 -9.36 6.51 9.31
N LEU A 80 -9.59 5.49 8.48
CA LEU A 80 -8.54 4.75 7.79
C LEU A 80 -7.78 5.65 6.81
N LEU A 81 -8.51 6.39 5.95
CA LEU A 81 -7.92 7.30 4.97
C LEU A 81 -7.19 8.45 5.65
N ASN A 82 -7.79 9.05 6.67
CA ASN A 82 -7.18 10.10 7.48
C ASN A 82 -5.89 9.62 8.15
N THR A 83 -5.89 8.39 8.69
CA THR A 83 -4.68 7.79 9.28
C THR A 83 -3.60 7.56 8.23
N CYS A 84 -3.96 7.10 7.03
CA CYS A 84 -3.01 6.95 5.92
C CYS A 84 -2.39 8.29 5.54
N GLN A 85 -3.19 9.35 5.41
CA GLN A 85 -2.70 10.69 5.09
C GLN A 85 -1.80 11.24 6.19
N LEU A 86 -2.21 11.12 7.46
CA LEU A 86 -1.40 11.57 8.60
C LEU A 86 -0.05 10.84 8.65
N SER A 87 -0.05 9.53 8.43
CA SER A 87 1.19 8.72 8.36
C SER A 87 2.15 9.23 7.29
N TYR A 88 1.63 9.69 6.14
CA TYR A 88 2.45 10.33 5.11
C TYR A 88 2.93 11.73 5.53
N GLN A 89 2.06 12.55 6.12
CA GLN A 89 2.45 13.89 6.57
C GLN A 89 3.59 13.82 7.59
N GLU A 90 3.52 12.87 8.52
CA GLU A 90 4.51 12.63 9.57
C GLU A 90 5.59 11.61 9.18
N ARG A 91 5.70 11.26 7.89
CA ARG A 91 6.57 10.18 7.39
C ARG A 91 8.02 10.25 7.88
N ASP A 92 8.61 11.44 8.00
CA ASP A 92 9.99 11.59 8.50
C ASP A 92 10.13 11.16 9.96
N LYS A 93 9.10 11.38 10.78
CA LYS A 93 9.05 11.02 12.20
C LYS A 93 8.58 9.59 12.42
N VAL A 94 7.59 9.13 11.64
CA VAL A 94 6.83 7.91 11.92
C VAL A 94 7.25 6.74 11.03
N LEU A 95 7.65 7.00 9.79
CA LEU A 95 7.91 5.95 8.79
C LEU A 95 9.39 5.81 8.40
N ARG A 96 10.15 6.92 8.42
CA ARG A 96 11.58 6.98 8.08
C ARG A 96 12.49 7.08 9.30
N SER A 97 11.94 7.09 10.52
CA SER A 97 12.72 7.15 11.76
C SER A 97 13.54 5.88 12.02
N THR A 98 13.21 4.76 11.38
CA THR A 98 14.00 3.53 11.46
C THR A 98 15.20 3.59 10.51
N ALA A 99 16.39 3.21 10.98
CA ALA A 99 17.63 3.19 10.18
C ALA A 99 17.55 2.36 8.88
N THR A 100 16.60 1.42 8.78
CA THR A 100 16.41 0.53 7.62
C THR A 100 15.46 1.07 6.56
N GLY A 101 14.76 2.19 6.84
CA GLY A 101 13.69 2.72 5.99
C GLY A 101 12.57 1.72 5.69
N SER A 102 12.49 0.60 6.42
CA SER A 102 11.60 -0.51 6.08
C SER A 102 10.15 -0.10 6.22
N ARG A 103 9.82 0.62 7.30
CA ARG A 103 8.45 1.00 7.64
C ARG A 103 7.81 1.88 6.55
N TYR A 104 8.59 2.74 5.88
CA TYR A 104 8.12 3.49 4.72
C TYR A 104 7.78 2.59 3.52
N ARG A 105 8.56 1.52 3.29
CA ARG A 105 8.25 0.51 2.27
C ARG A 105 7.03 -0.34 2.63
N GLN A 106 6.90 -0.73 3.90
CA GLN A 106 5.71 -1.42 4.39
C GLN A 106 4.45 -0.55 4.23
N TYR A 107 4.55 0.75 4.50
CA TYR A 107 3.49 1.71 4.25
C TYR A 107 3.07 1.77 2.77
N MET A 108 4.03 1.91 1.84
CA MET A 108 3.71 1.83 0.39
C MET A 108 3.05 0.51 0.01
N THR A 109 3.50 -0.61 0.61
CA THR A 109 2.89 -1.92 0.36
C THR A 109 1.45 -1.95 0.85
N PHE A 110 1.17 -1.47 2.06
CA PHE A 110 -0.19 -1.40 2.59
C PHE A 110 -1.11 -0.51 1.76
N LEU A 111 -0.65 0.68 1.35
CA LEU A 111 -1.42 1.55 0.46
C LEU A 111 -1.78 0.86 -0.86
N ASN A 112 -0.83 0.11 -1.45
CA ASN A 112 -1.08 -0.66 -2.66
C ASN A 112 -2.13 -1.76 -2.44
N GLU A 113 -2.01 -2.55 -1.36
CA GLU A 113 -2.99 -3.58 -1.04
C GLU A 113 -4.38 -2.98 -0.82
N MET A 114 -4.49 -1.89 -0.07
CA MET A 114 -5.74 -1.16 0.12
C MET A 114 -6.35 -0.70 -1.20
N TYR A 115 -5.54 -0.12 -2.10
CA TYR A 115 -6.00 0.34 -3.42
C TYR A 115 -6.55 -0.81 -4.25
N VAL A 116 -5.80 -1.92 -4.35
CA VAL A 116 -6.19 -3.10 -5.13
C VAL A 116 -7.48 -3.72 -4.59
N GLN A 117 -7.62 -3.82 -3.27
CA GLN A 117 -8.82 -4.38 -2.64
C GLN A 117 -10.05 -3.47 -2.82
N LEU A 118 -9.89 -2.14 -2.68
CA LEU A 118 -10.96 -1.18 -2.96
C LEU A 118 -11.41 -1.21 -4.43
N LYS A 119 -10.46 -1.34 -5.37
CA LYS A 119 -10.76 -1.45 -6.80
C LYS A 119 -11.57 -2.70 -7.12
N ARG A 120 -11.22 -3.84 -6.52
CA ARG A 120 -11.95 -5.11 -6.69
C ARG A 120 -13.36 -5.04 -6.10
N SER A 121 -13.53 -4.30 -5.00
CA SER A 121 -14.79 -4.23 -4.25
C SER A 121 -15.68 -3.05 -4.68
N GLN A 122 -15.24 -2.24 -5.65
CA GLN A 122 -15.92 -1.00 -6.05
C GLN A 122 -17.38 -1.19 -6.47
N LEU A 123 -17.72 -2.31 -7.12
CA LEU A 123 -19.09 -2.59 -7.55
C LEU A 123 -20.06 -2.87 -6.37
N GLN A 124 -19.51 -3.27 -5.22
CA GLN A 124 -20.27 -3.63 -4.02
C GLN A 124 -20.31 -2.48 -3.01
N LEU A 125 -19.31 -1.62 -3.05
CA LEU A 125 -19.18 -0.45 -2.19
C LEU A 125 -20.07 0.69 -2.67
N LYS A 126 -21.20 0.90 -1.97
CA LYS A 126 -22.04 2.10 -2.14
C LYS A 126 -21.57 3.20 -1.18
N THR A 127 -20.35 3.68 -1.37
CA THR A 127 -19.81 4.74 -0.52
C THR A 127 -20.42 6.10 -0.89
N GLN A 128 -20.90 6.85 0.10
CA GLN A 128 -21.37 8.23 -0.01
C GLN A 128 -20.27 9.22 0.41
N TYR A 129 -19.02 8.89 0.08
CA TYR A 129 -17.88 9.69 0.48
C TYR A 129 -17.89 11.06 -0.19
N ASP A 130 -18.18 12.12 0.57
CA ASP A 130 -18.30 13.51 0.09
C ASP A 130 -16.95 14.17 -0.28
N GLY A 131 -15.84 13.45 -0.11
CA GLY A 131 -14.48 13.93 -0.39
C GLY A 131 -13.85 13.41 -1.69
N VAL A 132 -12.51 13.45 -1.74
CA VAL A 132 -11.75 12.83 -2.83
C VAL A 132 -12.01 11.32 -2.83
N PRO A 133 -12.34 10.69 -3.96
CA PRO A 133 -12.58 9.25 -4.02
C PRO A 133 -11.46 8.46 -3.32
N PRO A 134 -11.78 7.50 -2.43
CA PRO A 134 -10.78 6.77 -1.64
C PRO A 134 -9.65 6.18 -2.48
N GLN A 135 -9.98 5.62 -3.65
CA GLN A 135 -9.01 5.07 -4.60
C GLN A 135 -8.02 6.14 -5.11
N LEU A 136 -8.52 7.32 -5.48
CA LEU A 136 -7.70 8.43 -5.96
C LEU A 136 -6.80 8.99 -4.85
N LEU A 137 -7.29 9.03 -3.61
CA LEU A 137 -6.50 9.42 -2.44
C LEU A 137 -5.31 8.45 -2.24
N LEU A 138 -5.55 7.15 -2.28
CA LEU A 138 -4.48 6.14 -2.15
C LEU A 138 -3.46 6.22 -3.29
N LEU A 139 -3.90 6.38 -4.55
CA LEU A 139 -3.00 6.61 -5.69
C LEU A 139 -2.18 7.89 -5.49
N THR A 140 -2.79 8.95 -4.98
CA THR A 140 -2.11 10.21 -4.70
C THR A 140 -1.01 10.01 -3.66
N LEU A 141 -1.30 9.30 -2.56
CA LEU A 141 -0.30 8.99 -1.53
C LEU A 141 0.84 8.13 -2.08
N LEU A 142 0.54 7.08 -2.86
CA LEU A 142 1.55 6.23 -3.51
C LEU A 142 2.44 7.04 -4.45
N SER A 143 1.85 7.91 -5.27
CA SER A 143 2.60 8.76 -6.20
C SER A 143 3.60 9.67 -5.48
N LYS A 144 3.16 10.26 -4.36
CA LYS A 144 4.00 11.08 -3.49
C LYS A 144 5.13 10.27 -2.86
N CYS A 145 4.84 9.05 -2.39
CA CYS A 145 5.87 8.16 -1.88
C CYS A 145 6.94 7.80 -2.92
N PHE A 146 6.54 7.55 -4.17
CA PHE A 146 7.50 7.26 -5.23
C PHE A 146 8.40 8.47 -5.52
N ILE A 147 7.83 9.67 -5.59
CA ILE A 147 8.59 10.90 -5.82
C ILE A 147 9.60 11.12 -4.69
N ASP A 148 9.16 11.01 -3.43
CA ASP A 148 10.00 11.11 -2.24
C ASP A 148 11.15 10.10 -2.27
N CYS A 149 10.84 8.82 -2.53
CA CYS A 149 11.86 7.77 -2.62
C CYS A 149 12.88 8.10 -3.71
N LEU A 150 12.43 8.40 -4.93
CA LEU A 150 13.31 8.67 -6.07
C LEU A 150 14.19 9.92 -5.88
N GLN A 151 13.78 10.85 -5.01
CA GLN A 151 14.55 12.03 -4.65
C GLN A 151 15.52 11.81 -3.49
N ALA A 152 15.31 10.78 -2.67
CA ALA A 152 16.20 10.43 -1.56
C ALA A 152 17.48 9.78 -2.10
N LYS A 153 18.61 10.52 -2.09
CA LYS A 153 19.93 10.02 -2.53
C LYS A 153 20.79 9.65 -1.31
N PRO A 154 21.53 8.52 -1.31
CA PRO A 154 21.57 7.48 -2.35
C PRO A 154 20.39 6.51 -2.26
N LEU A 155 19.90 6.07 -3.43
CA LEU A 155 18.85 5.05 -3.54
C LEU A 155 19.40 3.64 -3.36
N CYS A 156 18.68 2.78 -2.63
CA CYS A 156 19.04 1.38 -2.53
C CYS A 156 18.21 0.48 -3.47
N LYS A 157 18.74 -0.70 -3.80
CA LYS A 157 18.09 -1.69 -4.67
C LYS A 157 16.69 -2.07 -4.19
N ILE A 158 16.52 -2.22 -2.87
CA ILE A 158 15.26 -2.65 -2.25
C ILE A 158 14.14 -1.61 -2.47
N GLU A 159 14.48 -0.32 -2.46
CA GLU A 159 13.50 0.76 -2.73
C GLU A 159 13.06 0.75 -4.18
N ILE A 160 14.02 0.61 -5.11
CA ILE A 160 13.72 0.53 -6.54
C ILE A 160 12.87 -0.71 -6.87
N GLU A 161 13.16 -1.86 -6.26
CA GLU A 161 12.34 -3.07 -6.41
C GLU A 161 10.92 -2.90 -5.85
N ALA A 162 10.76 -2.20 -4.73
CA ALA A 162 9.45 -1.90 -4.18
C ALA A 162 8.63 -0.98 -5.12
N ILE A 163 9.25 0.08 -5.63
CA ILE A 163 8.64 0.98 -6.63
C ILE A 163 8.27 0.19 -7.89
N PHE A 164 9.17 -0.68 -8.37
CA PHE A 164 8.94 -1.54 -9.52
C PHE A 164 7.69 -2.40 -9.36
N PHE A 165 7.63 -3.12 -8.24
CA PHE A 165 6.54 -4.05 -7.95
C PHE A 165 5.19 -3.32 -7.90
N ILE A 166 5.14 -2.19 -7.18
CA ILE A 166 3.90 -1.45 -7.01
C ILE A 166 3.47 -0.78 -8.33
N LEU A 167 4.39 -0.12 -9.05
CA LEU A 167 4.07 0.50 -10.34
C LEU A 167 3.60 -0.52 -11.38
N THR A 168 4.12 -1.75 -11.37
CA THR A 168 3.63 -2.82 -12.24
C THR A 168 2.16 -3.17 -11.94
N SER A 169 1.74 -3.06 -10.68
CA SER A 169 0.37 -3.31 -10.24
C SER A 169 -0.60 -2.19 -10.62
N ILE A 170 -0.24 -0.93 -10.37
CA ILE A 170 -1.16 0.22 -10.46
C ILE A 170 -0.84 1.22 -11.56
N GLY A 171 0.20 0.98 -12.36
CA GLY A 171 0.77 1.98 -13.27
C GLY A 171 -0.22 2.49 -14.32
N LYS A 172 -1.09 1.61 -14.85
CA LYS A 172 -2.16 2.00 -15.77
C LYS A 172 -3.13 3.00 -15.15
N ASP A 173 -3.54 2.72 -13.91
CA ASP A 173 -4.50 3.56 -13.19
C ASP A 173 -3.84 4.89 -12.81
N LEU A 174 -2.60 4.86 -12.33
CA LEU A 174 -1.85 6.06 -11.99
C LEU A 174 -1.59 6.95 -13.21
N GLU A 175 -1.34 6.37 -14.38
CA GLU A 175 -1.19 7.14 -15.63
C GLU A 175 -2.50 7.76 -16.09
N HIS A 176 -3.63 7.07 -15.90
CA HIS A 176 -4.94 7.56 -16.25
C HIS A 176 -5.41 8.68 -15.31
N ASP A 177 -5.38 8.42 -14.00
CA ASP A 177 -5.97 9.30 -12.98
C ASP A 177 -5.03 10.43 -12.56
N LEU A 178 -3.70 10.21 -12.61
CA LEU A 178 -2.69 11.16 -12.15
C LEU A 178 -1.54 11.34 -13.17
N PRO A 179 -1.82 11.74 -14.43
CA PRO A 179 -0.83 11.79 -15.52
C PRO A 179 0.35 12.75 -15.24
N LYS A 180 0.10 13.84 -14.50
CA LYS A 180 1.16 14.78 -14.07
C LYS A 180 2.11 14.14 -13.07
N ALA A 181 1.58 13.40 -12.08
CA ALA A 181 2.40 12.69 -11.11
C ALA A 181 3.19 11.57 -11.78
N MET A 182 2.56 10.80 -12.68
CA MET A 182 3.23 9.78 -13.49
C MET A 182 4.40 10.37 -14.30
N SER A 183 4.21 11.54 -14.91
CA SER A 183 5.26 12.24 -15.65
C SER A 183 6.43 12.62 -14.75
N GLN A 184 6.16 13.13 -13.55
CA GLN A 184 7.19 13.46 -12.56
C GLN A 184 7.95 12.22 -12.06
N ILE A 185 7.25 11.12 -11.77
CA ILE A 185 7.87 9.86 -11.36
C ILE A 185 8.85 9.37 -12.42
N PHE A 186 8.44 9.37 -13.69
CA PHE A 186 9.30 8.92 -14.78
C PHE A 186 10.39 9.92 -15.18
N PHE A 187 10.22 11.19 -14.86
CA PHE A 187 11.33 12.14 -14.91
C PHE A 187 12.41 11.75 -13.88
N ASN A 188 12.01 11.53 -12.63
CA ASN A 188 12.93 11.14 -11.55
C ASN A 188 13.59 9.77 -11.82
N ILE A 189 12.85 8.77 -12.31
CA ILE A 189 13.40 7.45 -12.70
C ILE A 189 14.53 7.62 -13.73
N ARG A 190 14.35 8.49 -14.73
CA ARG A 190 15.38 8.76 -15.75
C ARG A 190 16.59 9.49 -15.15
N ASP A 191 16.38 10.45 -14.25
CA ASP A 191 17.48 11.14 -13.55
C ASP A 191 18.36 10.14 -12.77
N VAL A 192 17.72 9.23 -12.03
CA VAL A 192 18.42 8.18 -11.28
C VAL A 192 19.15 7.20 -12.20
N PHE A 193 18.52 6.82 -13.32
CA PHE A 193 19.13 5.92 -14.30
C PHE A 193 20.39 6.53 -14.94
N MET A 194 20.34 7.82 -15.27
CA MET A 194 21.46 8.57 -15.86
C MET A 194 22.59 8.87 -14.86
N THR A 195 22.34 8.71 -13.56
CA THR A 195 23.35 8.95 -12.53
C THR A 195 24.52 7.94 -12.65
N PRO A 196 25.78 8.40 -12.78
CA PRO A 196 26.93 7.52 -13.02
C PRO A 196 27.18 6.50 -11.90
N VAL A 197 26.91 6.87 -10.65
CA VAL A 197 27.14 6.05 -9.45
C VAL A 197 26.09 4.97 -9.22
N SER A 198 25.01 4.93 -10.02
CA SER A 198 23.95 3.91 -9.87
C SER A 198 24.47 2.53 -10.26
N ALA A 199 24.34 1.55 -9.35
CA ALA A 199 24.80 0.17 -9.57
C ALA A 199 24.06 -0.52 -10.73
N GLY A 200 24.73 -1.46 -11.41
CA GLY A 200 24.19 -2.19 -12.57
C GLY A 200 22.78 -2.80 -12.35
N PRO A 201 22.52 -3.53 -11.24
CA PRO A 201 21.20 -4.08 -10.95
C PRO A 201 20.10 -3.01 -10.82
N ILE A 202 20.41 -1.85 -10.22
CA ILE A 202 19.47 -0.73 -10.12
C ILE A 202 19.13 -0.19 -11.51
N LYS A 203 20.16 0.01 -12.36
CA LYS A 203 19.95 0.46 -13.74
C LYS A 203 19.10 -0.52 -14.54
N SER A 204 19.29 -1.82 -14.35
CA SER A 204 18.48 -2.86 -15.01
C SER A 204 16.99 -2.76 -14.63
N THR A 205 16.67 -2.66 -13.33
CA THR A 205 15.28 -2.53 -12.87
C THR A 205 14.63 -1.22 -13.33
N LEU A 206 15.38 -0.10 -13.33
CA LEU A 206 14.90 1.19 -13.81
C LEU A 206 14.63 1.16 -15.33
N LEU A 207 15.51 0.55 -16.11
CA LEU A 207 15.32 0.39 -17.55
C LEU A 207 14.06 -0.43 -17.84
N GLN A 208 13.85 -1.52 -17.09
CA GLN A 208 12.65 -2.34 -17.22
C GLN A 208 11.37 -1.54 -16.95
N LEU A 209 11.36 -0.63 -15.96
CA LEU A 209 10.22 0.27 -15.73
C LEU A 209 10.00 1.24 -16.88
N ILE A 210 11.08 1.82 -17.41
CA ILE A 210 11.02 2.73 -18.56
C ILE A 210 10.38 2.03 -19.75
N GLU A 211 10.82 0.81 -20.07
CA GLU A 211 10.28 0.00 -21.14
C GLU A 211 8.83 -0.43 -20.89
N LEU A 212 8.49 -0.81 -19.66
CA LEU A 212 7.13 -1.19 -19.27
C LEU A 212 6.15 -0.05 -19.52
N ARG A 213 6.48 1.17 -19.10
CA ARG A 213 5.64 2.34 -19.37
C ARG A 213 5.58 2.70 -20.85
N ALA A 214 6.72 2.69 -21.55
CA ALA A 214 6.76 2.95 -22.99
C ALA A 214 5.88 1.98 -23.78
N SER A 215 5.74 0.75 -23.28
CA SER A 215 4.88 -0.31 -23.83
C SER A 215 3.45 -0.28 -23.28
N LYS A 216 2.98 0.86 -22.74
CA LYS A 216 1.63 1.03 -22.18
C LYS A 216 1.28 -0.01 -21.11
N TRP A 217 2.25 -0.29 -20.22
CA TRP A 217 2.14 -1.25 -19.13
C TRP A 217 1.82 -2.68 -19.60
N GLN A 218 2.37 -3.06 -20.75
CA GLN A 218 2.34 -4.40 -21.31
C GLN A 218 3.75 -4.76 -21.76
N MET A 219 4.43 -5.64 -21.03
CA MET A 219 5.83 -5.95 -21.33
C MET A 219 5.93 -6.76 -22.62
N PRO A 220 6.69 -6.32 -23.64
CA PRO A 220 6.89 -7.09 -24.86
C PRO A 220 7.60 -8.42 -24.59
N ALA A 221 7.33 -9.45 -25.39
CA ALA A 221 7.95 -10.77 -25.24
C ALA A 221 9.50 -10.70 -25.31
N SER A 222 10.06 -9.83 -26.15
CA SER A 222 11.51 -9.59 -26.24
C SER A 222 12.10 -9.06 -24.93
N ALA A 223 11.41 -8.15 -24.25
CA ALA A 223 11.83 -7.62 -22.96
C ALA A 223 11.74 -8.70 -21.87
N VAL A 224 10.69 -9.52 -21.86
CA VAL A 224 10.56 -10.66 -20.93
C VAL A 224 11.75 -11.63 -21.09
N MET A 225 12.12 -11.96 -22.33
CA MET A 225 13.27 -12.84 -22.60
C MET A 225 14.61 -12.23 -22.15
N TYR A 226 14.76 -10.91 -22.24
CA TYR A 226 15.95 -10.19 -21.79
C TYR A 226 16.09 -10.17 -20.27
N TYR A 227 15.01 -9.85 -19.55
CA TYR A 227 15.03 -9.75 -18.08
C TYR A 227 14.89 -11.09 -17.36
N TYR A 228 14.28 -12.09 -17.99
CA TYR A 228 14.00 -13.42 -17.40
C TYR A 228 14.38 -14.57 -18.36
N PRO A 229 15.68 -14.74 -18.68
CA PRO A 229 16.15 -15.83 -19.55
C PRO A 229 16.05 -17.17 -18.81
N GLY A 230 14.85 -17.75 -18.77
CA GLY A 230 14.55 -18.98 -18.02
C GLY A 230 13.10 -19.16 -17.62
N ALA A 231 12.23 -18.15 -17.82
CA ALA A 231 10.78 -18.30 -17.65
C ALA A 231 10.20 -19.10 -18.83
N ARG A 232 10.32 -20.43 -18.78
CA ARG A 232 9.55 -21.38 -19.57
C ARG A 232 8.68 -22.21 -18.64
#